data_AF-A0A376DM01-F1
#
_entry.id   AF-A0A376DM01-F1
#
_cell.length_a   1.000
_cell.length_b   1.000
_cell.length_c   1.000
_cell.angle_alpha   90.00
_cell.angle_beta   90.00
_cell.angle_gamma   90.00
#
_symmetry.space_group_name_H-M   'P 1'
#
loop_
_entity.id
_entity.type
_entity.pdbx_description
1 polymer ?
#
loop_
_entity_poly.entity_id
_entity_poly.type
_entity_poly.pdbx_seq_one_letter_code
_entity_poly.pdbx_strand_id
1 'polypeptide(L)'
;MAKEKTVTELAQEAPNTITLKHPVKRAGQTIEQVTLITPNTGHLRGLSLAAVASAEVDALIKLLPRMTMPSLTEQEVASLSLPDMTAITAKVINFFG
;
A
#
# COMPACT_ATOMS: atom_id res chain seq x y z
N MET A 1 25.59 29.33 4.82
CA MET A 1 24.27 29.85 4.43
C MET A 1 23.69 28.90 3.40
N ALA A 2 22.49 28.40 3.68
CA ALA A 2 21.76 27.40 2.92
C ALA A 2 21.32 27.91 1.54
N LYS A 3 21.14 26.97 0.61
CA LYS A 3 19.83 26.70 -0.01
C LYS A 3 19.80 25.30 -0.63
N GLU A 4 18.59 24.74 -0.56
CA GLU A 4 18.16 23.36 -0.60
C GLU A 4 17.33 23.13 -1.88
N LYS A 5 17.09 21.84 -2.22
CA LYS A 5 16.11 21.30 -3.20
C LYS A 5 16.50 21.47 -4.67
N THR A 6 16.48 20.41 -5.49
CA THR A 6 15.26 19.72 -5.92
C THR A 6 15.54 18.25 -6.25
N VAL A 7 14.78 17.33 -5.64
CA VAL A 7 14.55 15.98 -6.18
C VAL A 7 13.11 15.98 -6.69
N THR A 8 12.92 16.18 -7.99
CA THR A 8 11.63 15.99 -8.67
C THR A 8 11.88 15.63 -10.13
N GLU A 9 12.07 14.33 -10.37
CA GLU A 9 11.85 13.63 -11.64
C GLU A 9 11.95 12.16 -11.22
N LEU A 10 10.85 11.41 -11.12
CA LEU A 10 10.18 10.75 -12.25
C LEU A 10 8.67 10.65 -11.95
N ALA A 11 7.86 11.57 -12.47
CA ALA A 11 6.39 11.44 -12.48
C ALA A 11 5.98 10.63 -13.72
N GLN A 12 6.30 9.34 -13.71
CA GLN A 12 5.49 8.35 -14.40
C GLN A 12 4.59 7.81 -13.32
N GLU A 13 3.27 8.07 -13.37
CA GLU A 13 2.32 7.45 -12.44
C GLU A 13 2.56 5.94 -12.50
N ALA A 14 3.25 5.40 -11.48
CA ALA A 14 3.53 3.99 -11.48
C ALA A 14 2.17 3.29 -11.48
N PRO A 15 1.95 2.25 -12.32
CA PRO A 15 0.61 1.74 -12.64
C PRO A 15 -0.22 1.27 -11.43
N ASN A 16 0.42 1.17 -10.27
CA ASN A 16 -0.11 0.68 -9.01
C ASN A 16 0.04 1.68 -7.84
N THR A 17 0.22 2.97 -8.11
CA THR A 17 0.23 4.01 -7.07
C THR A 17 -1.19 4.45 -6.71
N ILE A 18 -1.44 4.57 -5.41
CA ILE A 18 -2.70 5.03 -4.84
C ILE A 18 -2.38 6.24 -3.96
N THR A 19 -3.09 7.35 -4.19
CA THR A 19 -3.06 8.52 -3.29
C THR A 19 -4.08 8.29 -2.18
N LEU A 20 -3.62 8.34 -0.94
CA LEU A 20 -4.45 8.18 0.25
C LEU A 20 -5.23 9.48 0.50
N LYS A 21 -6.54 9.35 0.71
CA LYS A 21 -7.39 10.45 1.16
C LYS A 21 -7.08 10.84 2.59
N HIS A 22 -6.68 9.87 3.42
CA HIS A 22 -6.23 10.08 4.78
C HIS A 22 -4.77 9.64 4.91
N PRO A 23 -3.81 10.57 4.82
CA PRO A 23 -2.39 10.24 4.88
C PRO A 23 -2.01 9.54 6.18
N VAL A 24 -1.13 8.54 6.08
CA VAL A 24 -0.57 7.86 7.24
C VAL A 24 0.57 8.70 7.83
N LYS A 25 0.51 8.97 9.13
CA LYS A 25 1.51 9.79 9.84
C LYS A 25 2.45 8.92 10.65
N ARG A 26 3.74 8.96 10.32
CA ARG A 26 4.84 8.42 11.12
C ARG A 26 5.62 9.54 11.77
N ALA A 27 6.40 9.19 12.80
CA ALA A 27 7.38 10.11 13.37
C ALA A 27 8.36 10.57 12.26
N GLY A 28 8.20 11.82 11.81
CA GLY A 28 9.05 12.43 10.79
C GLY A 28 8.68 12.15 9.33
N GLN A 29 7.60 11.40 9.05
CA GLN A 29 7.17 11.12 7.67
C GLN A 29 5.64 11.12 7.54
N THR A 30 5.13 11.74 6.47
CA THR A 30 3.73 11.63 6.07
C THR A 30 3.66 10.85 4.76
N ILE A 31 2.88 9.77 4.75
CA ILE A 31 2.69 8.91 3.59
C ILE A 31 1.36 9.30 2.97
N GLU A 32 1.42 10.07 1.88
CA GLU A 32 0.26 10.50 1.11
C GLU A 32 -0.03 9.58 -0.06
N GLN A 33 0.99 8.82 -0.50
CA GLN A 33 0.89 7.91 -1.63
C GLN A 33 1.56 6.58 -1.29
N VAL A 34 0.96 5.51 -1.77
CA VAL A 34 1.45 4.15 -1.61
C VAL A 34 1.45 3.48 -2.97
N THR A 35 2.57 2.87 -3.34
CA THR A 35 2.71 2.09 -4.56
C THR A 35 2.66 0.61 -4.23
N LEU A 36 1.80 -0.14 -4.92
CA LEU A 36 1.76 -1.60 -4.77
C LEU A 36 2.79 -2.27 -5.69
N ILE A 37 3.57 -3.17 -5.10
CA ILE A 37 4.48 -4.07 -5.81
C ILE A 37 3.65 -5.25 -6.31
N THR A 38 3.88 -5.69 -7.55
CA THR A 38 3.23 -6.89 -8.09
C THR A 38 3.50 -8.09 -7.18
N PRO A 39 2.46 -8.73 -6.62
CA PRO A 39 2.63 -9.82 -5.66
C PRO A 39 3.20 -11.06 -6.35
N ASN A 40 3.97 -11.83 -5.59
CA ASN A 40 4.38 -13.19 -5.95
C ASN A 40 3.99 -14.15 -4.83
N THR A 41 4.08 -15.46 -5.07
CA THR A 41 3.69 -16.50 -4.11
C THR A 41 4.37 -16.36 -2.75
N GLY A 42 5.60 -15.82 -2.70
CA GLY A 42 6.33 -15.57 -1.46
C GLY A 42 5.66 -14.53 -0.54
N HIS A 43 4.99 -13.53 -1.11
CA HIS A 43 4.26 -12.50 -0.35
C HIS A 43 3.03 -13.09 0.35
N LEU A 44 2.43 -14.12 -0.23
CA LEU A 44 1.25 -14.81 0.29
C LEU A 44 1.58 -15.88 1.34
N ARG A 45 2.85 -16.08 1.70
CA ARG A 45 3.25 -17.10 2.69
C ARG A 45 2.47 -16.91 4.01
N GLY A 46 1.82 -17.97 4.46
CA GLY A 46 1.01 -17.98 5.68
C GLY A 46 -0.36 -17.31 5.53
N LEU A 47 -0.77 -16.98 4.30
CA LEU A 47 -2.10 -16.46 3.98
C LEU A 47 -2.83 -17.46 3.07
N SER A 48 -4.15 -17.56 3.24
CA SER A 48 -5.00 -18.28 2.30
C SER A 48 -5.17 -17.44 1.02
N LEU A 49 -4.90 -18.05 -0.14
CA LEU A 49 -5.14 -17.42 -1.43
C LEU A 49 -6.61 -16.99 -1.58
N ALA A 50 -7.53 -17.85 -1.14
CA ALA A 50 -8.97 -17.58 -1.20
C ALA A 50 -9.37 -16.41 -0.28
N ALA A 51 -8.73 -16.27 0.89
CA ALA A 51 -8.98 -15.16 1.80
C ALA A 51 -8.56 -13.82 1.17
N VAL A 52 -7.39 -13.78 0.53
CA VAL A 52 -6.92 -12.59 -0.18
C VAL A 52 -7.83 -12.27 -1.38
N ALA A 53 -8.19 -13.28 -2.18
CA ALA A 53 -9.08 -13.11 -3.33
C ALA A 53 -10.50 -12.63 -2.94
N SER A 54 -10.95 -12.99 -1.73
CA SER A 54 -12.23 -12.55 -1.17
C SER A 54 -12.13 -11.23 -0.41
N ALA A 55 -10.97 -10.56 -0.45
CA ALA A 55 -10.69 -9.32 0.27
C ALA A 55 -10.93 -9.39 1.79
N GLU A 56 -10.60 -10.52 2.44
CA GLU A 56 -10.65 -10.59 3.90
C GLU A 56 -9.70 -9.58 4.54
N VAL A 57 -10.24 -8.76 5.44
CA VAL A 57 -9.51 -7.67 6.08
C VAL A 57 -8.28 -8.18 6.83
N ASP A 58 -8.39 -9.28 7.57
CA ASP A 58 -7.26 -9.86 8.32
C ASP A 58 -6.14 -10.37 7.40
N ALA A 59 -6.49 -10.88 6.22
CA ALA A 59 -5.51 -11.30 5.22
C ALA A 59 -4.81 -10.08 4.59
N LEU A 60 -5.58 -9.02 4.29
CA LEU A 60 -5.07 -7.78 3.72
C LEU A 60 -4.17 -7.02 4.71
N ILE A 61 -4.52 -6.96 6.00
CA ILE A 61 -3.69 -6.35 7.05
C ILE A 61 -2.29 -6.98 7.08
N LYS A 62 -2.18 -8.30 6.88
CA LYS A 62 -0.90 -9.02 6.85
C LYS A 62 -0.18 -8.92 5.51
N LEU A 63 -0.92 -8.79 4.42
CA LEU A 63 -0.38 -8.77 3.06
C LEU A 63 0.17 -7.39 2.68
N LEU A 64 -0.60 -6.33 2.90
CA LEU A 64 -0.27 -4.98 2.45
C LEU A 64 1.09 -4.48 2.93
N PRO A 65 1.55 -4.73 4.18
CA PRO A 65 2.90 -4.39 4.61
C PRO A 65 4.01 -4.93 3.72
N ARG A 66 3.78 -6.10 3.11
CA ARG A 66 4.77 -6.82 2.30
C ARG A 66 4.85 -6.31 0.87
N MET A 67 3.82 -5.63 0.39
CA MET A 67 3.69 -5.25 -1.03
C MET A 67 3.43 -3.76 -1.24
N THR A 68 3.61 -2.93 -0.21
CA THR A 68 3.44 -1.47 -0.29
C THR A 68 4.79 -0.76 -0.27
N MET A 69 4.89 0.36 -0.98
CA MET A 69 6.04 1.25 -0.95
C MET A 69 5.57 2.72 -0.84
N PRO A 70 5.89 3.43 0.24
CA PRO A 70 6.62 2.95 1.42
C PRO A 70 5.88 1.79 2.12
N SER A 71 6.64 0.84 2.68
CA SER A 71 6.07 -0.33 3.37
C SER A 71 5.28 0.14 4.57
N LEU A 72 3.98 -0.15 4.58
CA LEU A 72 3.07 0.08 5.69
C LEU A 72 3.29 -0.97 6.79
N THR A 73 2.94 -0.65 8.03
CA THR A 73 2.87 -1.62 9.13
C THR A 73 1.46 -2.19 9.24
N GLU A 74 1.31 -3.34 9.88
CA GLU A 74 -0.03 -3.94 10.13
C GLU A 74 -0.95 -2.97 10.88
N GLN A 75 -0.41 -2.23 11.86
CA GLN A 75 -1.17 -1.24 12.63
C GLN A 75 -1.66 -0.08 11.75
N GLU A 76 -0.83 0.40 10.83
CA GLU A 76 -1.22 1.47 9.92
C GLU A 76 -2.28 1.00 8.93
N VAL A 77 -2.16 -0.22 8.41
CA VAL A 77 -3.16 -0.82 7.53
C VAL A 77 -4.49 -1.01 8.25
N ALA A 78 -4.45 -1.51 9.50
CA ALA A 78 -5.64 -1.66 10.34
C ALA A 78 -6.30 -0.32 10.71
N SER A 79 -5.54 0.79 10.64
CA SER A 79 -6.01 2.14 10.93
C SER A 79 -6.38 2.94 9.66
N LEU A 80 -6.30 2.33 8.48
CA LEU A 80 -6.69 2.99 7.24
C LEU A 80 -8.17 3.36 7.24
N SER A 81 -8.47 4.49 6.62
CA SER A 81 -9.86 4.86 6.37
C SER A 81 -10.51 3.86 5.41
N LEU A 82 -11.82 3.65 5.54
CA LEU A 82 -12.56 2.75 4.66
C LEU A 82 -12.33 3.06 3.16
N PRO A 83 -12.41 4.32 2.69
CA PRO A 83 -12.13 4.64 1.29
C PRO A 83 -10.72 4.25 0.82
N ASP A 84 -9.72 4.44 1.66
CA ASP A 84 -8.33 4.13 1.32
C ASP A 84 -8.10 2.62 1.29
N MET A 85 -8.66 1.89 2.27
CA MET A 85 -8.61 0.44 2.31
C MET A 85 -9.28 -0.17 1.07
N THR A 86 -10.48 0.31 0.69
CA THR A 86 -11.17 -0.16 -0.51
C THR A 86 -10.37 0.15 -1.79
N ALA A 87 -9.77 1.34 -1.91
CA ALA A 87 -8.98 1.72 -3.07
C ALA A 87 -7.74 0.82 -3.26
N ILE A 88 -7.01 0.56 -2.18
CA ILE A 88 -5.86 -0.35 -2.20
C ILE A 88 -6.31 -1.78 -2.51
N THR A 89 -7.39 -2.24 -1.88
CA THR A 89 -7.94 -3.59 -2.10
C THR A 89 -8.34 -3.82 -3.55
N ALA A 90 -9.00 -2.84 -4.19
CA ALA A 90 -9.38 -2.95 -5.61
C ALA A 90 -8.17 -3.21 -6.52
N LYS A 91 -7.03 -2.56 -6.24
CA LYS A 91 -5.77 -2.80 -6.96
C LYS A 91 -5.18 -4.18 -6.65
N VAL A 92 -5.27 -4.64 -5.39
CA VAL A 92 -4.82 -5.99 -5.01
C VAL A 92 -5.60 -7.07 -5.78
N ILE A 93 -6.93 -6.95 -5.83
CA ILE A 93 -7.79 -7.91 -6.55
C ILE A 93 -7.48 -7.93 -8.05
N ASN A 94 -7.10 -6.79 -8.63
CA ASN A 94 -6.70 -6.72 -10.04
C ASN A 94 -5.46 -7.56 -10.38
N PHE A 95 -4.63 -7.97 -9.40
CA PHE A 95 -3.51 -8.88 -9.65
C PHE A 95 -3.93 -10.36 -9.79
N PHE A 96 -5.19 -10.70 -9.49
CA PHE A 96 -5.72 -12.06 -9.58
C PHE A 96 -6.45 -12.34 -10.91
N GLY A 97 -6.54 -11.34 -11.80
CA GLY A 97 -7.20 -11.42 -13.11
C GLY A 97 -6.24 -11.35 -14.28
#